data_AF-A0A924TK15-F1
#
_entry.id   AF-A0A924TK15-F1
#
_cell.length_a   1.000
_cell.length_b   1.000
_cell.length_c   1.000
_cell.angle_alpha   90.00
_cell.angle_beta   90.00
_cell.angle_gamma   90.00
#
_symmetry.space_group_name_H-M   'P 1'
#
loop_
_entity.id
_entity.type
_entity.pdbx_description
1 polymer ?
#
loop_
_entity_poly.entity_id
_entity_poly.type
_entity_poly.pdbx_seq_one_letter_code
_entity_poly.pdbx_strand_id
1 'polypeptide(L)'
;MPRRVGIRRRGGVVALVTSAGIFLAGVLQQVLQSLIALAVAPAMRLPAEVVPAYLERAALASLSGVLPLCLGVFLCLWQLAPVAAELRLAHVLTRILLAAAVGAVAVVLVGLVIVLVSAALALGDRGSGQFALTAVAQDAISTIQRAGSTIIDALPLIVLGGVLQWVWLRDRERDYPVEGMIDL
;
A
#
# COMPACT_ATOMS: atom_id res chain seq x y z
N MET A 1 -6.97 -33.87 -26.46
CA MET A 1 -7.86 -32.79 -25.95
C MET A 1 -7.03 -31.85 -25.09
N PRO A 2 -6.81 -30.58 -25.48
CA PRO A 2 -6.11 -29.62 -24.64
C PRO A 2 -6.96 -29.36 -23.39
N ARG A 3 -6.47 -29.76 -22.22
CA ARG A 3 -7.04 -29.33 -20.94
C ARG A 3 -6.98 -27.81 -20.95
N ARG A 4 -8.14 -27.16 -20.97
CA ARG A 4 -8.23 -25.73 -20.70
C ARG A 4 -7.61 -25.55 -19.31
N VAL A 5 -6.37 -25.06 -19.27
CA VAL A 5 -5.71 -24.58 -18.06
C VAL A 5 -6.47 -23.31 -17.66
N GLY A 6 -7.67 -23.50 -17.13
CA GLY A 6 -8.40 -22.46 -16.47
C GLY A 6 -7.56 -22.13 -15.25
N ILE A 7 -6.94 -20.95 -15.29
CA ILE A 7 -6.16 -20.34 -14.21
C ILE A 7 -7.10 -20.13 -13.02
N ARG A 8 -7.51 -21.20 -12.36
CA ARG A 8 -8.10 -21.16 -11.03
C ARG A 8 -6.93 -21.09 -10.06
N ARG A 9 -6.21 -19.97 -10.06
CA ARG A 9 -5.23 -19.61 -9.02
C ARG A 9 -6.00 -19.46 -7.70
N ARG A 10 -6.25 -20.59 -7.03
CA ARG A 10 -7.00 -20.68 -5.76
C ARG A 10 -6.11 -20.15 -4.64
N GLY A 11 -6.33 -18.88 -4.32
CA GLY A 11 -5.58 -18.11 -3.33
C GLY A 11 -5.91 -16.62 -3.39
N GLY A 12 -6.44 -16.15 -4.53
CA GLY A 12 -6.81 -14.74 -4.73
C GLY A 12 -7.81 -14.21 -3.71
N VAL A 13 -8.82 -14.99 -3.29
CA VAL A 13 -9.80 -14.53 -2.28
C VAL A 13 -9.14 -14.29 -0.93
N VAL A 14 -8.24 -15.17 -0.51
CA VAL A 14 -7.54 -15.03 0.78
C VAL A 14 -6.61 -13.83 0.73
N ALA A 15 -5.81 -13.71 -0.34
CA ALA A 15 -4.96 -12.55 -0.56
C ALA A 15 -5.77 -11.25 -0.61
N LEU A 16 -6.95 -11.27 -1.23
CA LEU A 16 -7.86 -10.13 -1.29
C LEU A 16 -8.33 -9.75 0.11
N VAL A 17 -8.84 -10.71 0.90
CA VAL A 17 -9.30 -10.48 2.28
C VAL A 17 -8.16 -9.93 3.15
N THR A 18 -6.95 -10.49 3.05
CA THR A 18 -5.77 -9.99 3.76
C THR A 18 -5.46 -8.55 3.37
N SER A 19 -5.39 -8.26 2.06
CA SER A 19 -5.09 -6.92 1.56
C SER A 19 -6.18 -5.90 1.92
N ALA A 20 -7.45 -6.31 1.91
CA ALA A 20 -8.57 -5.49 2.33
C ALA A 20 -8.55 -5.21 3.84
N GLY A 21 -8.14 -6.20 4.64
CA GLY A 21 -7.91 -6.01 6.09
C GLY A 21 -6.79 -5.02 6.37
N ILE A 22 -5.66 -5.13 5.66
CA ILE A 22 -4.54 -4.19 5.75
C ILE A 22 -5.00 -2.78 5.33
N PHE A 23 -5.76 -2.67 4.24
CA PHE A 23 -6.30 -1.41 3.76
C PHE A 23 -7.22 -0.76 4.81
N LEU A 24 -8.19 -1.52 5.35
CA LEU A 24 -9.14 -1.02 6.33
C LEU A 24 -8.43 -0.54 7.60
N ALA A 25 -7.47 -1.31 8.11
CA ALA A 25 -6.69 -0.92 9.28
C ALA A 25 -5.81 0.31 9.01
N GLY A 26 -5.21 0.42 7.82
CA GLY A 26 -4.45 1.61 7.41
C GLY A 26 -5.32 2.87 7.31
N VAL A 27 -6.51 2.76 6.72
CA VAL A 27 -7.49 3.86 6.67
C VAL A 27 -7.94 4.25 8.08
N LEU A 28 -8.24 3.27 8.94
CA LEU A 28 -8.65 3.53 10.32
C LEU A 28 -7.54 4.25 11.11
N GLN A 29 -6.28 3.85 10.91
CA GLN A 29 -5.12 4.52 11.52
C GLN A 29 -5.03 5.98 11.07
N GLN A 30 -5.21 6.27 9.77
CA GLN A 30 -5.20 7.63 9.23
C GLN A 30 -6.34 8.48 9.78
N VAL A 31 -7.55 7.91 9.89
CA VAL A 31 -8.70 8.57 10.50
C VAL A 31 -8.42 8.90 11.96
N LEU A 32 -7.88 7.95 12.74
CA LEU A 32 -7.51 8.18 14.14
C LEU A 32 -6.44 9.26 14.29
N GLN A 33 -5.39 9.23 13.47
CA GLN A 33 -4.35 10.27 13.46
C GLN A 33 -4.95 11.65 13.14
N SER A 34 -5.88 11.71 12.19
CA SER A 34 -6.58 12.95 11.83
C SER A 34 -7.46 13.47 12.97
N LEU A 35 -8.19 12.59 13.65
CA LEU A 35 -9.02 12.94 14.80
C LEU A 35 -8.17 13.43 15.97
N ILE A 36 -7.01 12.81 16.23
CA ILE A 36 -6.05 13.26 17.24
C ILE A 36 -5.54 14.66 16.89
N ALA A 37 -5.15 14.90 15.63
CA ALA A 37 -4.69 16.21 15.19
C ALA A 37 -5.77 17.29 15.40
N LEU A 38 -7.04 16.98 15.10
CA LEU A 38 -8.17 17.88 15.34
C LEU A 38 -8.44 18.12 16.82
N ALA A 39 -8.30 17.11 17.68
CA ALA A 39 -8.48 17.26 19.12
C ALA A 39 -7.43 18.19 19.75
N VAL A 40 -6.21 18.23 19.20
CA VAL A 40 -5.12 19.10 19.68
C VAL A 40 -5.17 20.50 19.04
N ALA A 41 -5.90 20.68 17.93
CA ALA A 41 -5.95 21.94 17.20
C ALA A 41 -6.39 23.17 18.03
N PRO A 42 -7.39 23.08 18.95
CA PRO A 42 -7.76 24.20 19.81
C PRO A 42 -6.63 24.63 20.76
N ALA A 43 -5.84 23.66 21.26
CA ALA A 43 -4.70 23.96 22.14
C ALA A 43 -3.60 24.75 21.39
N MET A 44 -3.49 24.54 20.08
CA MET A 44 -2.55 25.23 19.19
C MET A 44 -3.09 26.55 18.62
N ARG A 45 -4.32 26.95 18.97
CA ARG A 45 -4.99 28.16 18.45
C ARG A 45 -5.04 28.22 16.92
N LEU A 46 -5.22 27.06 16.27
CA LEU A 46 -5.32 26.99 14.81
C LEU A 46 -6.62 27.65 14.32
N PRO A 47 -6.59 28.39 13.20
CA PRO A 47 -7.80 28.94 12.58
C PRO A 47 -8.76 27.81 12.15
N ALA A 48 -10.07 28.03 12.30
CA ALA A 48 -11.08 27.04 11.91
C ALA A 48 -11.04 26.68 10.42
N GLU A 49 -10.55 27.59 9.57
CA GLU A 49 -10.41 27.40 8.12
C GLU A 49 -9.35 26.35 7.75
N VAL A 50 -8.40 26.05 8.64
CA VAL A 50 -7.34 25.06 8.39
C VAL A 50 -7.83 23.62 8.54
N VAL A 51 -8.88 23.41 9.33
CA VAL A 51 -9.50 22.10 9.58
C VAL A 51 -9.97 21.38 8.31
N PRO A 52 -10.80 21.98 7.43
CA PRO A 52 -11.26 21.30 6.22
C PRO A 52 -10.11 20.99 5.26
N ALA A 53 -9.16 21.91 5.08
CA ALA A 53 -7.99 21.68 4.23
C ALA A 53 -7.10 20.55 4.76
N TYR A 54 -7.00 20.39 6.08
CA TYR A 54 -6.28 19.28 6.69
C TYR A 54 -6.98 17.93 6.45
N LEU A 55 -8.30 17.88 6.62
CA LEU A 55 -9.10 16.67 6.37
C LEU A 55 -9.02 16.23 4.90
N GLU A 56 -9.11 17.17 3.97
CA GLU A 56 -8.95 16.90 2.53
C GLU A 56 -7.57 16.30 2.22
N ARG A 57 -6.51 16.90 2.77
CA ARG A 57 -5.13 16.39 2.62
C ARG A 57 -4.97 14.99 3.23
N ALA A 58 -5.56 14.73 4.39
CA ALA A 58 -5.51 13.42 5.02
C ALA A 58 -6.24 12.34 4.20
N ALA A 59 -7.40 12.68 3.62
CA ALA A 59 -8.13 11.80 2.72
C ALA A 59 -7.34 11.49 1.44
N LEU A 60 -6.75 12.52 0.82
CA LEU A 60 -5.89 12.36 -0.36
C LEU A 60 -4.64 11.53 -0.04
N ALA A 61 -4.01 11.75 1.12
CA ALA A 61 -2.85 10.98 1.56
C ALA A 61 -3.20 9.49 1.76
N SER A 62 -4.39 9.20 2.28
CA SER A 62 -4.87 7.82 2.45
C SER A 62 -5.05 7.11 1.11
N LEU A 63 -5.66 7.79 0.13
CA LEU A 63 -5.89 7.25 -1.22
C LEU A 63 -4.60 7.11 -2.04
N SER A 64 -3.65 8.03 -1.90
CA SER A 64 -2.38 8.01 -2.65
C SER A 64 -1.29 7.16 -2.01
N GLY A 65 -1.39 6.85 -0.72
CA GLY A 65 -0.41 6.03 0.02
C GLY A 65 -0.90 4.61 0.31
N VAL A 66 -2.02 4.47 1.01
CA VAL A 66 -2.46 3.15 1.52
C VAL A 66 -2.98 2.27 0.38
N LEU A 67 -3.71 2.84 -0.58
CA LEU A 67 -4.32 2.07 -1.66
C LEU A 67 -3.27 1.42 -2.60
N PRO A 68 -2.25 2.15 -3.12
CA PRO A 68 -1.21 1.53 -3.94
C PRO A 68 -0.40 0.48 -3.19
N LEU A 69 -0.13 0.72 -1.90
CA LEU A 69 0.54 -0.26 -1.02
C LEU A 69 -0.26 -1.56 -0.96
N CYS A 70 -1.56 -1.49 -0.65
CA CYS A 70 -2.41 -2.66 -0.53
C CYS A 70 -2.58 -3.39 -1.88
N LEU A 71 -2.64 -2.67 -2.99
CA LEU A 71 -2.66 -3.26 -4.32
C LEU A 71 -1.35 -4.00 -4.63
N GLY A 72 -0.19 -3.42 -4.31
CA GLY A 72 1.10 -4.10 -4.49
C GLY A 72 1.23 -5.34 -3.62
N VAL A 73 0.81 -5.27 -2.35
CA VAL A 73 0.76 -6.42 -1.43
C VAL A 73 -0.19 -7.50 -1.96
N PHE A 74 -1.39 -7.13 -2.41
CA PHE A 74 -2.36 -8.05 -3.01
C PHE A 74 -1.78 -8.77 -4.23
N LEU A 75 -1.25 -8.02 -5.19
CA LEU A 75 -0.67 -8.56 -6.41
C LEU A 75 0.52 -9.47 -6.11
N CYS A 76 1.35 -9.11 -5.14
CA CYS A 76 2.49 -9.94 -4.76
C CYS A 76 2.06 -11.24 -4.08
N LEU A 77 1.15 -11.18 -3.11
CA LEU A 77 0.64 -12.38 -2.43
C LEU A 77 -0.24 -13.26 -3.34
N TRP A 78 -0.83 -12.69 -4.39
CA TRP A 78 -1.65 -13.44 -5.33
C TRP A 78 -0.86 -14.03 -6.50
N GLN A 79 0.05 -13.26 -7.11
CA GLN A 79 0.71 -13.67 -8.36
C GLN A 79 2.17 -14.08 -8.20
N LEU A 80 2.95 -13.35 -7.40
CA LEU A 80 4.41 -13.54 -7.30
C LEU A 80 4.74 -14.64 -6.30
N ALA A 81 4.28 -14.47 -5.06
CA ALA A 81 4.72 -15.26 -3.92
C ALA A 81 3.51 -15.73 -3.09
N PRO A 82 2.67 -16.64 -3.63
CA PRO A 82 1.54 -17.16 -2.87
C PRO A 82 2.01 -17.86 -1.61
N VAL A 83 1.37 -17.56 -0.48
CA VAL A 83 1.68 -18.24 0.78
C VAL A 83 1.09 -19.65 0.73
N ALA A 84 1.95 -20.67 0.80
CA ALA A 84 1.56 -22.06 0.95
C ALA A 84 1.63 -22.50 2.42
N ALA A 85 0.78 -23.46 2.80
CA ALA A 85 0.69 -23.97 4.19
C ALA A 85 1.97 -24.71 4.64
N GLU A 86 2.64 -25.37 3.69
CA GLU A 86 3.83 -26.22 3.93
C GLU A 86 5.11 -25.41 4.15
N LEU A 87 5.08 -24.10 3.89
CA LEU A 87 6.24 -23.24 4.04
C LEU A 87 6.57 -23.03 5.53
N ARG A 88 7.86 -23.12 5.86
CA ARG A 88 8.37 -22.71 7.17
C ARG A 88 8.14 -21.21 7.38
N LEU A 89 7.93 -20.79 8.63
CA LEU A 89 7.70 -19.38 9.00
C LEU A 89 8.72 -18.41 8.38
N ALA A 90 10.00 -18.80 8.32
CA ALA A 90 11.04 -17.98 7.71
C ALA A 90 10.77 -17.63 6.23
N HIS A 91 10.27 -18.58 5.44
CA HIS A 91 9.93 -18.33 4.03
C HIS A 91 8.65 -17.50 3.89
N VAL A 92 7.71 -17.64 4.81
CA VAL A 92 6.50 -16.81 4.85
C VAL A 92 6.91 -15.35 5.08
N LEU A 93 7.81 -15.09 6.03
CA LEU A 93 8.31 -13.74 6.31
C LEU A 93 9.04 -13.13 5.11
N THR A 94 9.90 -13.86 4.41
CA THR A 94 10.58 -13.31 3.22
C THR A 94 9.61 -12.97 2.10
N ARG A 95 8.57 -13.81 1.85
CA ARG A 95 7.52 -13.52 0.86
C ARG A 95 6.68 -12.30 1.23
N ILE A 96 6.37 -12.13 2.52
CA ILE A 96 5.66 -10.95 3.04
C ILE A 96 6.51 -9.68 2.89
N LEU A 97 7.80 -9.74 3.23
CA LEU A 97 8.71 -8.60 3.07
C LEU A 97 8.86 -8.21 1.61
N LEU A 98 8.92 -9.19 0.70
CA LEU A 98 8.89 -8.94 -0.74
C LEU A 98 7.58 -8.25 -1.15
N ALA A 99 6.43 -8.68 -0.64
CA ALA A 99 5.14 -8.05 -0.90
C ALA A 99 5.09 -6.60 -0.40
N ALA A 100 5.65 -6.32 0.78
CA ALA A 100 5.79 -4.97 1.31
C ALA A 100 6.70 -4.11 0.40
N ALA A 101 7.82 -4.66 -0.08
CA ALA A 101 8.72 -3.96 -1.01
C ALA A 101 8.06 -3.70 -2.38
N VAL A 102 7.24 -4.61 -2.89
CA VAL A 102 6.46 -4.36 -4.13
C VAL A 102 5.40 -3.27 -3.90
N GLY A 103 4.72 -3.31 -2.74
CA GLY A 103 3.80 -2.25 -2.33
C GLY A 103 4.48 -0.88 -2.22
N ALA A 104 5.69 -0.83 -1.64
CA ALA A 104 6.52 0.36 -1.56
C ALA A 104 6.75 1.01 -2.92
N VAL A 105 7.18 0.19 -3.88
CA VAL A 105 7.44 0.62 -5.26
C VAL A 105 6.15 1.15 -5.89
N ALA A 106 5.01 0.49 -5.67
CA ALA A 106 3.72 0.97 -6.15
C ALA A 106 3.35 2.37 -5.59
N VAL A 107 3.59 2.62 -4.30
CA VAL A 107 3.37 3.94 -3.68
C VAL A 107 4.27 5.00 -4.30
N VAL A 108 5.55 4.70 -4.50
CA VAL A 108 6.49 5.64 -5.16
C VAL A 108 6.01 5.97 -6.58
N LEU A 109 5.64 4.95 -7.37
CA LEU A 109 5.18 5.15 -8.74
C LEU A 109 3.92 6.01 -8.80
N VAL A 110 2.90 5.70 -7.98
CA VAL A 110 1.67 6.49 -7.93
C VAL A 110 1.94 7.92 -7.46
N GLY A 111 2.76 8.08 -6.43
CA GLY A 111 3.15 9.40 -5.92
C GLY A 111 3.89 10.24 -6.97
N LEU A 112 4.84 9.65 -7.69
CA LEU A 112 5.56 10.33 -8.79
C LEU A 112 4.60 10.74 -9.92
N VAL A 113 3.64 9.89 -10.28
CA VAL A 113 2.61 10.24 -11.27
C VAL A 113 1.79 11.44 -10.78
N ILE A 114 1.39 11.48 -9.51
CA ILE A 114 0.65 12.60 -8.93
C ILE A 114 1.48 13.90 -8.97
N VAL A 115 2.76 13.84 -8.62
CA VAL A 115 3.68 14.99 -8.68
C VAL A 115 3.80 15.49 -10.12
N LEU A 116 4.02 14.60 -11.08
CA LEU A 116 4.16 14.97 -12.50
C LEU A 116 2.88 15.58 -13.07
N VAL A 117 1.72 15.01 -12.77
CA VAL A 117 0.41 15.55 -13.20
C VAL A 117 0.18 16.93 -12.57
N SER A 118 0.45 17.08 -11.28
CA SER A 118 0.29 18.36 -10.58
C SER A 118 1.19 19.45 -11.17
N ALA A 119 2.44 19.09 -11.50
CA ALA A 119 3.38 20.00 -12.15
C ALA A 119 2.95 20.37 -13.58
N ALA A 120 2.45 19.40 -14.35
CA ALA A 120 1.94 19.65 -15.69
C ALA A 120 0.74 20.61 -15.70
N LEU A 121 -0.18 20.46 -14.73
CA LEU A 121 -1.32 21.35 -14.56
C LEU A 121 -0.86 22.77 -14.16
N ALA A 122 0.09 22.88 -13.22
CA ALA A 122 0.61 24.17 -12.78
C ALA A 122 1.36 24.95 -13.88
N LEU A 123 2.04 24.24 -14.80
CA LEU A 123 2.70 24.84 -15.96
C LEU A 123 1.69 25.41 -16.97
N GLY A 124 0.50 24.80 -17.08
CA GLY A 124 -0.59 25.30 -17.91
C GLY A 124 -1.09 26.68 -17.46
N ASP A 125 -1.02 26.97 -16.16
CA ASP A 125 -1.50 28.23 -15.58
C ASP A 125 -0.42 29.31 -15.44
N ARG A 126 0.87 28.93 -15.37
CA ARG A 126 1.98 29.86 -15.08
C ARG A 126 3.21 29.49 -15.90
N GLY A 127 3.45 30.22 -17.00
CA GLY A 127 4.50 29.98 -17.99
C GLY A 127 5.97 30.13 -17.56
N SER A 128 6.36 29.69 -16.36
CA SER A 128 7.75 29.76 -15.85
C SER A 128 8.34 28.36 -15.60
N GLY A 129 9.04 27.80 -16.59
CA GLY A 129 9.58 26.42 -16.56
C GLY A 129 10.73 26.16 -15.58
N GLN A 130 11.50 27.17 -15.16
CA GLN A 130 12.65 26.98 -14.27
C GLN A 130 12.26 26.77 -12.80
N PHE A 131 11.21 27.44 -12.30
CA PHE A 131 10.71 27.22 -10.93
C PHE A 131 10.02 25.86 -10.78
N ALA A 132 9.51 25.29 -11.87
CA ALA A 132 8.82 24.00 -11.86
C ALA A 132 9.77 22.83 -11.59
N LEU A 133 10.99 22.84 -12.15
CA LEU A 133 11.95 21.73 -12.01
C LEU A 133 12.41 21.52 -10.56
N THR A 134 12.74 22.60 -9.85
CA THR A 134 13.19 22.52 -8.44
C THR A 134 12.07 22.07 -7.52
N ALA A 135 10.84 22.56 -7.74
CA ALA A 135 9.65 22.14 -6.99
C ALA A 135 9.33 20.65 -7.21
N VAL A 136 9.35 20.19 -8.47
CA VAL A 136 9.15 18.78 -8.83
C VAL A 136 10.18 17.87 -8.17
N ALA A 137 11.46 18.26 -8.17
CA ALA A 137 12.51 17.48 -7.54
C ALA A 137 12.30 17.36 -6.02
N GLN A 138 11.94 18.47 -5.35
CA GLN A 138 11.65 18.46 -3.92
C GLN A 138 10.42 17.61 -3.58
N ASP A 139 9.36 17.72 -4.38
CA ASP A 139 8.14 16.93 -4.22
C ASP A 139 8.39 15.43 -4.45
N ALA A 140 9.22 15.07 -5.44
CA ALA A 140 9.63 13.70 -5.69
C ALA A 140 10.42 13.12 -4.50
N ILE A 141 11.38 13.86 -3.94
CA ILE A 141 12.13 13.43 -2.74
C ILE A 141 11.17 13.24 -1.56
N SER A 142 10.25 14.18 -1.34
CA SER A 142 9.27 14.07 -0.26
C SER A 142 8.34 12.85 -0.44
N THR A 143 8.02 12.50 -1.69
CA THR A 143 7.22 11.33 -2.03
C THR A 143 7.94 10.04 -1.69
N ILE A 144 9.23 9.94 -2.00
CA ILE A 144 10.05 8.77 -1.64
C ILE A 144 10.15 8.62 -0.13
N GLN A 145 10.37 9.72 0.60
CA GLN A 145 10.39 9.71 2.06
C GLN A 145 9.05 9.26 2.65
N ARG A 146 7.93 9.79 2.14
CA ARG A 146 6.58 9.38 2.55
C ARG A 146 6.32 7.91 2.28
N ALA A 147 6.73 7.40 1.11
CA ALA A 147 6.61 5.98 0.80
C ALA A 147 7.39 5.14 1.82
N GLY A 148 8.64 5.54 2.11
CA GLY A 148 9.48 4.93 3.15
C GLY A 148 8.78 4.85 4.51
N SER A 149 8.27 5.98 5.02
CA SER A 149 7.53 6.04 6.28
C SER A 149 6.28 5.17 6.25
N THR A 150 5.50 5.23 5.16
CA THR A 150 4.27 4.45 5.01
C THR A 150 4.54 2.95 5.11
N ILE A 151 5.64 2.47 4.52
CA ILE A 151 6.02 1.06 4.62
C ILE A 151 6.41 0.70 6.04
N ILE A 152 7.25 1.51 6.69
CA ILE A 152 7.72 1.25 8.06
C ILE A 152 6.52 1.16 9.00
N ASP A 153 5.56 2.08 8.87
CA ASP A 153 4.35 2.12 9.68
C ASP A 153 3.40 0.94 9.38
N ALA A 154 3.30 0.54 8.11
CA ALA A 154 2.43 -0.57 7.69
C ALA A 154 3.07 -1.95 7.86
N LEU A 155 4.39 -2.06 8.04
CA LEU A 155 5.12 -3.32 8.08
C LEU A 155 4.60 -4.28 9.16
N PRO A 156 4.35 -3.85 10.42
CA PRO A 156 3.79 -4.73 11.44
C PRO A 156 2.43 -5.30 11.03
N LEU A 157 1.59 -4.48 10.39
CA LEU A 157 0.26 -4.85 9.94
C LEU A 157 0.32 -5.81 8.74
N ILE A 158 1.22 -5.58 7.79
CA ILE A 158 1.46 -6.47 6.64
C ILE A 158 1.99 -7.83 7.11
N VAL A 159 2.93 -7.84 8.06
CA VAL A 159 3.47 -9.06 8.67
C VAL A 159 2.37 -9.82 9.39
N LEU A 160 1.59 -9.14 10.23
CA LEU A 160 0.47 -9.76 10.93
C LEU A 160 -0.55 -10.35 9.95
N GLY A 161 -0.95 -9.60 8.92
CA GLY A 161 -1.89 -10.06 7.90
C GLY A 161 -1.39 -11.29 7.15
N GLY A 162 -0.11 -11.30 6.76
CA GLY A 162 0.50 -12.45 6.09
C GLY A 162 0.65 -13.68 6.99
N VAL A 163 0.97 -13.49 8.27
CA VAL A 163 1.05 -14.59 9.26
C VAL A 163 -0.34 -15.16 9.55
N LEU A 164 -1.35 -14.32 9.74
CA LEU A 164 -2.74 -14.77 9.92
C LEU A 164 -3.25 -15.53 8.69
N GLN A 165 -2.93 -15.05 7.49
CA GLN A 165 -3.20 -15.77 6.26
C GLN A 165 -2.52 -17.14 6.23
N TRP A 166 -1.24 -17.22 6.65
CA TRP A 166 -0.52 -18.50 6.72
C TRP A 166 -1.16 -19.48 7.72
N VAL A 167 -1.50 -19.01 8.93
CA VAL A 167 -2.16 -19.85 9.95
C VAL A 167 -3.51 -20.36 9.44
N TRP A 168 -4.32 -19.48 8.86
CA TRP A 168 -5.61 -19.86 8.29
C TRP A 168 -5.48 -20.91 7.17
N LEU A 169 -4.43 -20.80 6.35
CA LEU A 169 -4.14 -21.76 5.29
C LEU A 169 -3.63 -23.10 5.84
N ARG A 170 -2.91 -23.08 6.95
CA ARG A 170 -2.40 -24.27 7.62
C ARG A 170 -3.51 -25.08 8.29
N ASP A 171 -4.49 -24.40 8.87
CA ASP A 171 -5.60 -25.04 9.59
C ASP A 171 -6.68 -25.62 8.66
N ARG A 172 -6.64 -25.29 7.36
CA ARG A 172 -7.56 -25.87 6.36
C ARG A 172 -6.80 -26.86 5.50
N GLU A 173 -7.05 -28.16 5.72
CA GLU A 173 -6.55 -29.24 4.86
C GLU A 173 -6.86 -28.93 3.39
N ARG A 174 -5.82 -28.97 2.55
CA ARG A 174 -5.94 -28.70 1.11
C ARG A 174 -5.61 -29.96 0.34
N ASP A 175 -6.54 -30.40 -0.48
CA ASP A 175 -6.37 -31.53 -1.41
C ASP A 175 -5.50 -31.20 -2.65
N TYR A 176 -4.86 -30.02 -2.72
CA TYR A 176 -4.22 -29.54 -3.95
C TYR A 176 -2.87 -28.87 -3.70
N PRO A 177 -1.84 -29.13 -4.56
CA PRO A 177 -0.55 -28.45 -4.50
C PRO A 177 -0.66 -26.97 -4.91
N VAL A 178 0.11 -26.11 -4.23
CA VAL A 178 0.18 -24.66 -4.50
C VAL A 178 1.55 -24.35 -5.09
N GLU A 179 1.61 -24.19 -6.41
CA GLU A 179 2.83 -23.77 -7.12
C GLU A 179 2.78 -22.26 -7.43
N GLY A 180 3.77 -21.50 -6.98
CA GLY A 180 3.95 -20.09 -7.32
C GLY A 180 4.64 -19.90 -8.66
N MET A 181 4.56 -18.69 -9.24
CA MET A 181 5.22 -18.39 -10.52
C MET A 181 6.75 -18.36 -10.41
N ILE A 182 7.28 -18.20 -9.21
CA ILE A 182 8.71 -18.19 -8.88
C ILE A 182 9.20 -19.60 -8.49
N ASP A 183 8.28 -20.55 -8.31
CA ASP A 183 8.59 -21.94 -7.94
C ASP A 183 8.69 -22.85 -9.19
N LEU A 184 8.62 -22.28 -10.40
CA LEU A 184 8.82 -22.91 -11.72
C LEU A 184 10.26 -22.67 -12.22
#